data_AF-U1MWF8-F1
#
_entry.id   AF-U1MWF8-F1
#
_cell.length_a   1.000
_cell.length_b   1.000
_cell.length_c   1.000
_cell.angle_alpha   90.00
_cell.angle_beta   90.00
_cell.angle_gamma   90.00
#
_symmetry.space_group_name_H-M   'P 1'
#
loop_
_entity.id
_entity.type
_entity.pdbx_description
1 polymer ?
#
loop_
_entity_poly.entity_id
_entity_poly.type
_entity_poly.pdbx_seq_one_letter_code
_entity_poly.pdbx_strand_id
1 'polypeptide(L)'
;MVGGRRSFDRDTANGSAKRILIIADSLFKNMPATEELRCTSDSCELDMFENHYTYEVDEDLAVSDLNCPLCGGTNCLEQITLS
;
A
#
# COMPACT_ATOMS: atom_id res chain seq x y z
N MET A 1 34.40 -8.51 47.63
CA MET A 1 33.39 -7.77 46.84
C MET A 1 32.08 -8.52 46.97
N VAL A 2 31.07 -7.88 47.55
CA VAL A 2 29.78 -8.47 47.95
C VAL A 2 28.69 -8.02 46.98
N GLY A 3 27.73 -8.90 46.69
CA GLY A 3 26.40 -8.54 46.18
C GLY A 3 26.16 -8.96 44.73
N GLY A 4 25.04 -9.57 44.36
CA GLY A 4 23.83 -9.88 45.11
C GLY A 4 22.79 -10.39 44.12
N ARG A 5 22.09 -11.47 44.48
CA ARG A 5 20.89 -11.93 43.76
C ARG A 5 19.83 -10.83 43.89
N ARG A 6 19.23 -10.40 42.78
CA ARG A 6 17.98 -9.64 42.76
C ARG A 6 17.07 -10.35 41.75
N SER A 7 16.22 -11.23 42.27
CA SER A 7 14.79 -11.01 42.46
C SER A 7 14.10 -10.57 41.17
N PHE A 8 13.45 -11.54 40.53
CA PHE A 8 12.33 -11.30 39.63
C PHE A 8 11.15 -10.84 40.49
N ASP A 9 10.97 -9.53 40.61
CA ASP A 9 9.75 -8.98 41.15
C ASP A 9 8.70 -8.86 40.05
N ARG A 10 7.53 -9.41 40.41
CA ARG A 10 6.35 -9.61 39.58
C ARG A 10 5.45 -8.39 39.77
N ASP A 11 5.50 -7.43 38.85
CA ASP A 11 4.52 -6.36 38.83
C ASP A 11 3.27 -6.78 38.06
N THR A 12 2.20 -6.89 38.84
CA THR A 12 0.84 -7.19 38.41
C THR A 12 0.20 -5.89 37.95
N ALA A 13 -0.09 -5.75 36.65
CA ALA A 13 -0.92 -4.67 36.14
C ALA A 13 -2.15 -5.24 35.41
N ASN A 14 -3.26 -5.16 36.13
CA ASN A 14 -4.63 -5.31 35.67
C ASN A 14 -4.95 -4.26 34.59
N GLY A 15 -5.42 -4.70 33.43
CA GLY A 15 -5.88 -3.82 32.36
C GLY A 15 -6.49 -4.62 31.24
N SER A 16 -7.80 -4.51 31.07
CA SER A 16 -8.62 -5.21 30.09
C SER A 16 -8.12 -4.94 28.65
N ALA A 17 -7.16 -5.75 28.18
CA ALA A 17 -6.70 -5.70 26.81
C ALA A 17 -7.83 -6.18 25.91
N LYS A 18 -8.58 -5.22 25.35
CA LYS A 18 -9.48 -5.43 24.23
C LYS A 18 -8.71 -6.22 23.18
N ARG A 19 -9.09 -7.48 22.99
CA ARG A 19 -8.60 -8.34 21.91
C ARG A 19 -9.12 -7.76 20.59
N ILE A 20 -8.49 -6.70 20.12
CA ILE A 20 -8.62 -6.23 18.75
C ILE A 20 -7.82 -7.20 17.89
N LEU A 21 -8.51 -7.77 16.91
CA LEU A 21 -8.08 -8.83 16.02
C LEU A 21 -6.92 -8.31 15.14
N ILE A 22 -5.68 -8.65 15.49
CA ILE A 22 -4.47 -8.39 14.69
C ILE A 22 -4.45 -9.37 13.51
N ILE A 23 -5.36 -9.23 12.54
CA ILE A 23 -5.30 -10.06 11.30
C ILE A 23 -5.52 -9.23 10.02
N ALA A 24 -5.96 -7.96 10.10
CA ALA A 24 -6.15 -7.14 8.90
C ALA A 24 -4.81 -6.59 8.33
N ASP A 25 -3.93 -6.05 9.19
CA ASP A 25 -2.78 -5.26 8.73
C ASP A 25 -1.67 -6.07 8.03
N SER A 26 -1.61 -7.38 8.25
CA SER A 26 -0.57 -8.24 7.67
C SER A 26 -0.98 -8.94 6.37
N LEU A 27 -2.26 -8.90 5.97
CA LEU A 27 -2.72 -9.51 4.72
C LEU A 27 -2.75 -8.52 3.55
N PHE A 28 -2.94 -7.21 3.82
CA PHE A 28 -2.83 -6.16 2.80
C PHE A 28 -1.37 -5.82 2.42
N LYS A 29 -0.39 -6.24 3.23
CA LYS A 29 1.05 -6.03 2.94
C LYS A 29 1.64 -6.95 1.87
N ASN A 30 0.90 -7.97 1.42
CA ASN A 30 1.43 -9.01 0.53
C ASN A 30 1.02 -8.85 -0.96
N MET A 31 0.19 -7.86 -1.29
CA MET A 31 -0.02 -7.44 -2.67
C MET A 31 0.66 -6.06 -2.82
N PRO A 32 1.60 -5.88 -3.76
CA PRO A 32 2.05 -4.54 -4.13
C PRO A 32 0.84 -3.67 -4.47
N ALA A 33 0.88 -2.39 -4.15
CA ALA A 33 -0.19 -1.48 -4.57
C ALA A 33 -0.19 -1.41 -6.10
N THR A 34 -1.14 -2.10 -6.74
CA THR A 34 -1.35 -2.00 -8.18
C THR A 34 -2.22 -0.79 -8.45
N GLU A 35 -1.79 0.04 -9.40
CA GLU A 35 -2.61 1.16 -9.87
C GLU A 35 -3.42 0.72 -11.09
N GLU A 36 -4.74 0.79 -10.96
CA GLU A 36 -5.67 0.65 -12.08
C GLU A 36 -5.90 2.01 -12.73
N LEU A 37 -5.70 2.10 -14.04
CA LEU A 37 -5.72 3.34 -14.80
C LEU A 37 -6.64 3.22 -16.01
N ARG A 38 -7.40 4.28 -16.29
CA ARG A 38 -8.18 4.41 -17.53
C ARG A 38 -7.64 5.52 -18.43
N CYS A 39 -7.83 5.37 -19.73
CA CYS A 39 -7.63 6.45 -20.68
C CYS A 39 -8.94 7.26 -20.83
N THR A 40 -8.88 8.59 -20.73
CA THR A 40 -10.03 9.49 -20.89
C THR A 40 -10.16 10.08 -22.28
N SER A 41 -9.25 9.74 -23.20
CA SER A 41 -9.28 10.25 -24.57
C SER A 41 -10.39 9.56 -25.38
N ASP A 42 -11.37 10.32 -25.87
CA ASP A 42 -12.47 9.81 -26.71
C ASP A 42 -12.01 9.14 -28.02
N SER A 43 -10.80 9.46 -28.47
CA SER A 43 -10.16 8.86 -29.66
C SER A 43 -9.35 7.59 -29.36
N CYS A 44 -9.36 7.10 -28.12
CA CYS A 44 -8.58 5.95 -27.67
C CYS A 44 -9.51 4.84 -27.18
N GLU A 45 -9.35 3.63 -27.73
CA GLU A 45 -10.18 2.46 -27.39
C GLU A 45 -9.69 1.71 -26.14
N LEU A 46 -8.69 2.25 -25.43
CA LEU A 46 -8.15 1.63 -24.22
C LEU A 46 -9.08 1.91 -23.03
N ASP A 47 -9.79 0.87 -22.58
CA ASP A 47 -10.72 0.96 -21.46
C ASP A 47 -9.98 1.03 -20.10
N MET A 48 -9.10 0.07 -19.84
CA MET A 48 -8.35 -0.02 -18.58
C MET A 48 -7.00 -0.72 -18.76
N PHE A 49 -6.00 -0.33 -17.98
CA PHE A 49 -4.77 -1.10 -17.78
C PHE A 49 -4.30 -1.03 -16.33
N GLU A 50 -3.57 -2.06 -15.93
CA GLU A 50 -2.92 -2.15 -14.62
C GLU A 50 -1.44 -1.82 -14.76
N ASN A 51 -0.96 -0.89 -13.94
CA ASN A 51 0.47 -0.58 -13.85
C ASN A 51 1.06 -1.31 -12.64
N HIS A 52 2.02 -2.19 -12.90
CA HIS A 52 2.69 -2.99 -11.87
C HIS A 52 4.20 -2.99 -12.07
N TYR A 53 4.93 -2.57 -11.03
CA TYR A 53 6.38 -2.58 -11.01
C TYR A 53 6.92 -3.78 -10.23
N THR A 54 7.97 -4.41 -10.75
CA THR A 54 8.66 -5.51 -10.04
C THR A 54 9.57 -5.03 -8.91
N TYR A 55 9.75 -3.72 -8.77
CA TYR A 55 10.61 -3.07 -7.78
C TYR A 55 9.84 -1.95 -7.09
N GLU A 56 10.35 -1.49 -5.94
CA GLU A 56 9.86 -0.27 -5.31
C GLU A 56 10.12 0.91 -6.25
N VAL A 57 9.05 1.62 -6.56
CA VAL A 57 9.10 2.88 -7.31
C VAL A 57 9.20 4.05 -6.34
N ASP A 58 9.67 5.18 -6.85
CA ASP A 58 9.73 6.43 -6.10
C ASP A 58 8.32 6.80 -5.57
N GLU A 59 8.26 7.32 -4.34
CA GLU A 59 7.01 7.77 -3.73
C GLU A 59 6.41 8.98 -4.46
N ASP A 60 7.24 9.70 -5.22
CA ASP A 60 6.84 10.85 -6.03
C ASP A 60 6.30 10.47 -7.42
N LEU A 61 6.33 9.19 -7.82
CA LEU A 61 5.79 8.77 -9.12
C LEU A 61 4.26 8.95 -9.14
N ALA A 62 3.77 9.77 -10.06
CA ALA A 62 2.34 10.05 -10.21
C ALA A 62 1.79 9.54 -11.54
N VAL A 63 0.46 9.45 -11.64
CA VAL A 63 -0.26 9.10 -12.88
C VAL A 63 0.12 10.01 -14.06
N SER A 64 0.44 11.28 -13.78
CA SER A 64 0.87 12.25 -14.79
C SER A 64 2.23 11.94 -15.41
N ASP A 65 3.03 11.07 -14.79
CA ASP A 65 4.33 10.64 -15.31
C ASP A 65 4.20 9.41 -16.23
N LEU A 66 2.99 8.89 -16.39
CA LEU A 66 2.70 7.72 -17.21
C LEU A 66 2.16 8.11 -18.59
N ASN A 67 2.39 7.23 -19.57
CA ASN A 67 1.86 7.38 -20.91
C ASN A 67 0.84 6.28 -21.19
N CYS A 68 -0.27 6.63 -21.84
CA CYS A 68 -1.23 5.65 -22.31
C CYS A 68 -0.55 4.67 -23.30
N PRO A 69 -0.57 3.35 -23.05
CA PRO A 69 0.14 2.38 -23.90
C PRO A 69 -0.47 2.23 -25.29
N LEU A 70 -1.71 2.68 -25.50
CA LEU A 70 -2.38 2.61 -26.79
C LEU A 70 -2.21 3.88 -27.62
N CYS A 71 -2.52 5.06 -27.06
CA CYS A 71 -2.47 6.32 -27.81
C CYS A 71 -1.21 7.16 -27.57
N GLY A 72 -0.38 6.81 -26.58
CA GLY A 72 0.84 7.54 -26.24
C GLY A 72 0.63 8.89 -25.53
N GLY A 73 -0.61 9.26 -25.22
CA GLY A 73 -0.93 10.50 -24.50
C GLY A 73 -0.47 10.47 -23.04
N THR A 74 -0.08 11.64 -22.50
CA THR A 74 0.46 11.80 -21.14
C THR A 74 -0.52 12.46 -20.16
N ASN A 75 -1.54 13.16 -20.67
CA ASN A 75 -2.49 13.93 -19.87
C ASN A 75 -3.92 13.38 -19.96
N CYS A 76 -4.05 12.12 -20.37
CA CYS A 76 -5.33 11.44 -20.60
C CYS A 76 -5.50 10.22 -19.69
N LEU A 77 -4.71 10.11 -18.63
CA LEU A 77 -4.79 8.99 -17.68
C LEU A 77 -5.43 9.42 -16.37
N GLU A 78 -6.32 8.57 -15.86
CA GLU A 78 -6.96 8.75 -14.55
C GLU A 78 -6.90 7.44 -13.77
N GLN A 79 -6.61 7.54 -12.48
CA GLN A 79 -6.67 6.39 -11.56
C GLN A 79 -8.12 6.01 -11.30
N ILE A 80 -8.40 4.71 -11.36
CA ILE A 80 -9.68 4.13 -11.00
C ILE A 80 -9.63 3.79 -9.50
N THR A 81 -10.60 4.27 -8.73
CA THR A 81 -10.77 3.89 -7.33
C THR A 81 -12.09 3.15 -7.17
N LEU A 82 -12.04 1.89 -6.72
CA LEU A 82 -13.24 1.16 -6.33
C LEU A 82 -13.73 1.69 -4.98
N SER A 83 -14.83 2.43 -5.01
CA SER A 83 -15.51 3.02 -3.85
C SER A 83 -16.32 1.99 -3.04
#